data_AF-A0A1Y1RL65-F1
#
_entry.id   AF-A0A1Y1RL65-F1
#
_cell.length_a   1.000
_cell.length_b   1.000
_cell.length_c   1.000
_cell.angle_alpha   90.00
_cell.angle_beta   90.00
_cell.angle_gamma   90.00
#
_symmetry.space_group_name_H-M   'P 1'
#
loop_
_entity.id
_entity.type
_entity.pdbx_description
1 polymer ?
#
loop_
_entity_poly.entity_id
_entity_poly.type
_entity_poly.pdbx_seq_one_letter_code
_entity_poly.pdbx_strand_id
1 'polypeptide(L)' 'MPLKTINISLGALIDLLKNMDREAKDEIFDRVFIESETEPLSSAEREALITAEDQLHQGGAIKWPFGK' A
#
# COMPACT_ATOMS: atom_id res chain seq x y z
N MET A 1 4.29 7.18 23.27
CA MET A 1 3.11 6.38 23.67
C MET A 1 3.31 4.98 23.10
N PRO A 2 3.04 3.89 23.85
CA PRO A 2 3.19 2.54 23.31
C PRO A 2 2.14 2.34 22.20
N LEU A 3 2.60 2.05 20.98
CA LEU A 3 1.76 1.66 19.87
C LEU A 3 1.08 0.34 20.25
N LYS A 4 -0.23 0.39 20.53
CA LYS A 4 -1.04 -0.82 20.70
C LYS A 4 -1.30 -1.39 19.31
N THR A 5 -0.56 -2.43 18.95
CA THR A 5 -0.85 -3.21 17.74
C THR A 5 -2.14 -3.98 17.98
N ILE A 6 -3.23 -3.55 17.33
CA ILE A 6 -4.52 -4.23 17.40
C ILE A 6 -4.60 -5.17 16.19
N ASN A 7 -4.61 -6.47 16.45
CA ASN A 7 -4.81 -7.47 15.40
C ASN A 7 -6.31 -7.57 15.11
N ILE A 8 -6.76 -6.87 14.07
CA ILE A 8 -8.11 -6.97 13.53
C ILE A 8 -8.10 -8.00 12.41
N SER A 9 -9.11 -8.88 12.36
CA SER A 9 -9.23 -9.81 11.23
C SER A 9 -9.56 -9.02 9.96
N LEU A 10 -8.89 -9.37 8.86
CA LEU A 10 -9.11 -8.71 7.56
C LEU A 10 -10.59 -8.78 7.14
N GLY A 11 -11.27 -9.89 7.44
CA GLY A 11 -12.70 -10.04 7.19
C GLY A 11 -13.57 -9.02 7.94
N ALA A 12 -13.29 -8.77 9.23
CA ALA A 12 -14.03 -7.78 10.01
C ALA A 12 -13.80 -6.35 9.49
N LEU A 13 -12.60 -6.04 9.01
CA LEU A 13 -12.30 -4.77 8.37
C LEU A 13 -13.09 -4.61 7.06
N ILE A 14 -13.13 -5.65 6.22
CA ILE A 14 -13.87 -5.64 4.95
C ILE A 14 -15.37 -5.45 5.20
N ASP A 15 -15.95 -6.15 6.19
CA ASP A 15 -17.37 -6.03 6.49
C ASP A 15 -17.73 -4.65 7.08
N LEU A 16 -16.84 -4.08 7.89
CA LEU A 16 -16.98 -2.71 8.38
C LEU A 16 -16.98 -1.73 7.20
N LEU A 17 -16.00 -1.84 6.30
CA LEU A 17 -15.91 -1.00 5.12
C LEU A 17 -17.13 -1.16 4.21
N LYS A 18 -17.61 -2.38 3.95
CA LYS A 18 -18.80 -2.60 3.10
C LYS A 18 -20.03 -1.85 3.59
N ASN A 19 -20.22 -1.79 4.91
CA ASN A 19 -21.37 -1.15 5.56
C ASN A 19 -21.25 0.38 5.70
N MET A 20 -20.11 0.97 5.35
CA MET A 20 -19.93 2.43 5.36
C MET A 20 -20.60 3.08 4.15
N ASP A 21 -21.04 4.32 4.35
CA ASP A 21 -21.48 5.20 3.29
C ASP A 21 -20.32 5.55 2.34
N ARG A 22 -20.66 6.04 1.15
CA ARG A 22 -19.68 6.31 0.10
C ARG A 22 -18.73 7.44 0.49
N GLU A 23 -19.22 8.50 1.12
CA GLU A 23 -18.40 9.64 1.53
C GLU A 23 -17.36 9.22 2.57
N ALA A 24 -17.74 8.42 3.56
CA ALA A 24 -16.80 7.91 4.55
C ALA A 24 -15.78 6.90 3.97
N LYS A 25 -16.16 6.12 2.95
CA LYS A 25 -15.22 5.27 2.19
C LYS A 25 -14.19 6.10 1.43
N ASP A 26 -14.66 7.16 0.76
CA ASP A 26 -13.81 8.04 -0.02
C ASP A 26 -12.84 8.81 0.91
N GLU A 27 -13.28 9.29 2.08
CA GLU A 27 -12.39 9.92 3.07
C GLU A 27 -11.33 8.97 3.63
N ILE A 28 -11.70 7.72 3.93
CA ILE A 28 -10.73 6.69 4.36
C ILE A 28 -9.74 6.41 3.25
N PHE A 29 -10.21 6.31 2.00
CA PHE A 29 -9.33 6.03 0.87
C PHE A 29 -8.31 7.16 0.68
N ASP A 30 -8.77 8.41 0.70
CA ASP A 30 -7.90 9.57 0.54
C ASP A 30 -6.84 9.65 1.65
N ARG A 31 -7.23 9.47 2.92
CA ARG A 31 -6.26 9.50 4.03
C ARG A 31 -5.32 8.31 4.07
N VAL A 32 -5.82 7.11 3.79
CA VAL A 32 -5.03 5.88 3.93
C VAL A 32 -4.18 5.59 2.71
N PHE A 33 -4.59 6.01 1.51
CA PHE A 33 -3.84 5.74 0.28
C PHE A 33 -3.21 6.98 -0.31
N ILE A 34 -3.89 8.13 -0.36
CA ILE A 34 -3.30 9.33 -0.97
C ILE A 34 -2.32 9.99 -0.01
N GLU A 35 -2.72 10.25 1.25
CA GLU A 35 -1.82 10.91 2.21
C GLU A 35 -0.66 9.99 2.64
N SER A 36 -0.87 8.67 2.73
CA SER A 36 0.21 7.74 3.09
C SER A 36 1.20 7.47 1.94
N GLU A 37 0.78 7.50 0.67
CA GLU A 37 1.68 7.39 -0.48
C GLU A 37 2.48 8.68 -0.74
N THR A 38 2.19 9.79 -0.04
CA THR A 38 3.07 10.97 -0.05
C THR A 38 4.29 10.81 0.85
N GLU A 39 4.38 9.73 1.62
CA GLU A 39 5.60 9.41 2.34
C GLU A 39 6.73 9.16 1.33
N PRO A 40 7.90 9.82 1.49
CA PRO A 40 9.01 9.58 0.59
C PRO A 40 9.41 8.12 0.66
N LEU A 41 9.62 7.51 -0.50
CA LEU A 41 10.09 6.13 -0.63
C LEU A 41 11.21 5.84 0.37
N SER A 42 11.10 4.72 1.08
CA SER A 42 12.20 4.22 1.89
C SER A 42 13.42 3.93 1.01
N SER A 43 14.61 3.89 1.61
CA SER A 43 15.84 3.56 0.87
C SER A 43 15.73 2.22 0.14
N ALA A 44 15.05 1.24 0.74
CA ALA A 44 14.83 -0.07 0.15
C ALA A 44 13.87 -0.02 -1.06
N GLU A 45 12.78 0.72 -0.97
CA GLU A 45 11.83 0.90 -2.09
C GLU A 45 12.48 1.66 -3.25
N ARG A 46 13.32 2.65 -2.94
CA ARG A 46 14.09 3.39 -3.94
C ARG A 46 15.10 2.50 -4.68
N GLU A 47 15.83 1.64 -3.96
CA GLU A 47 16.74 0.66 -4.57
C GLU A 47 16.00 -0.37 -5.42
N ALA A 48 14.82 -0.82 -4.96
CA ALA A 48 13.96 -1.73 -5.72
C ALA A 48 13.47 -1.09 -7.04
N LEU A 49 13.12 0.19 -7.02
CA LEU A 49 12.71 0.92 -8.23
C LEU A 49 13.87 1.08 -9.22
N ILE A 50 15.07 1.47 -8.76
CA ILE A 50 16.24 1.58 -9.64
C ILE A 50 16.55 0.23 -10.29
N THR A 51 16.50 -0.84 -9.49
CA THR A 51 16.72 -2.21 -9.98
C THR A 51 15.67 -2.62 -11.02
N ALA A 52 14.39 -2.28 -10.78
CA ALA A 52 13.31 -2.57 -11.71
C ALA A 52 13.42 -1.75 -13.01
N GLU A 53 13.84 -0.49 -12.93
CA GLU A 53 14.06 0.39 -14.08
C GLU A 53 15.21 -0.12 -14.96
N ASP A 54 16.35 -0.49 -14.35
CA ASP A 54 17.48 -1.10 -15.05
C ASP A 54 17.08 -2.42 -15.75
N GLN A 55 16.26 -3.25 -15.10
CA GLN A 55 15.76 -4.51 -15.66
C GLN A 55 14.77 -4.30 -16.81
N LEU A 56 13.91 -3.29 -16.71
CA LEU A 56 13.00 -2.89 -17.78
C LEU A 56 13.78 -2.44 -19.02
N HIS A 57 14.81 -1.60 -18.82
CA HIS A 57 15.68 -1.14 -19.91
C HIS A 57 16.49 -2.27 -20.56
N GLN A 58 16.84 -3.31 -19.80
CA GLN A 58 17.51 -4.51 -20.30
C GLN A 58 16.57 -5.54 -20.95
N GLY A 59 15.27 -5.22 -21.07
CA GLY A 59 14.27 -6.07 -21.72
C GLY A 59 13.81 -7.27 -20.89
N GLY A 60 14.18 -7.32 -19.61
CA GLY A 60 13.81 -8.37 -18.68
C GLY A 60 12.71 -7.90 -17.74
N ALA A 61 11.44 -8.11 -18.10
CA ALA A 61 10.36 -7.95 -17.14
C ALA A 61 10.47 -9.04 -16.06
N ILE A 62 11.00 -8.69 -14.88
CA ILE A 62 10.94 -9.60 -13.73
C ILE A 62 9.51 -9.55 -13.17
N LYS A 63 8.97 -10.71 -12.83
CA LYS A 63 7.69 -10.82 -12.12
C LYS A 63 7.76 -10.04 -10.81
N TRP A 64 6.79 -9.14 -10.63
CA TRP A 64 6.59 -8.37 -9.42
C TRP A 64 6.50 -9.30 -8.18
N PRO A 65 7.39 -9.18 -7.19
CA PRO A 65 7.40 -10.10 -6.05
C PRO A 65 6.24 -9.88 -5.07
N PHE A 66 5.56 -8.73 -5.13
CA PHE A 66 4.47 -8.37 -4.22
C PHE A 66 3.06 -8.64 -4.78
N GLY A 67 2.94 -9.46 -5.82
CA GLY A 67 1.67 -9.81 -6.46
C GLY A 67 1.18 -11.22 -6.14
N LYS A 68 0.91 -11.53 -4.86
CA LYS A 68 0.05 -12.66 -4.48
C LYS A 68 -1.25 -12.14 -3.88
#